data_AF-A0ECP4-F1
#
_entry.id   AF-A0ECP4-F1
#
_cell.length_a   1.000
_cell.length_b   1.000
_cell.length_c   1.000
_cell.angle_alpha   90.00
_cell.angle_beta   90.00
_cell.angle_gamma   90.00
#
_symmetry.space_group_name_H-M   'P 1'
#
loop_
_entity.id
_entity.type
_entity.pdbx_description
1 polymer ?
#
loop_
_entity_poly.entity_id
_entity_poly.type
_entity_poly.pdbx_seq_one_letter_code
_entity_poly.pdbx_strand_id
1 'polypeptide(L)'
;MQKFHLFLIVAVFSCDIDEAAKAFKSKQIRDPIFPYTKNPYEIVDPNYLQKVSDNLKDTTSVCAIKYDDYEKQMQSDLNFRYHLKQFNSKEEAEENQFIVTHQGKCGACSTLQDLAVYLTTDLTRPVRKCGLMYGLSQHYLLKCIKGLGFTDTCAQVWLYNTLNTKKSCFWPCMQQIHPNSKSTSFLTNEDFVKNGKLNKCLQCDEDISGPIFKYESGRTRRNSGIKSEIDRPDDQIYDITHCYY
;
A
#
# COMPACT_ATOMS: atom_id res chain seq x y z
N MET A 1 -39.41 44.75 -0.48
CA MET A 1 -38.37 44.05 0.30
C MET A 1 -38.12 42.70 -0.36
N GLN A 2 -37.09 42.62 -1.20
CA GLN A 2 -36.78 41.43 -2.01
C GLN A 2 -35.78 40.57 -1.23
N LYS A 3 -36.17 39.36 -0.85
CA LYS A 3 -35.32 38.41 -0.13
C LYS A 3 -34.26 37.88 -1.10
N PHE A 4 -33.01 38.28 -0.89
CA PHE A 4 -31.85 37.63 -1.52
C PHE A 4 -31.63 36.28 -0.84
N HIS A 5 -31.85 35.19 -1.57
CA HIS A 5 -31.37 33.86 -1.17
C HIS A 5 -29.88 33.79 -1.46
N LEU A 6 -29.08 33.87 -0.40
CA LEU A 6 -27.65 33.61 -0.45
C LEU A 6 -27.47 32.09 -0.59
N PHE A 7 -27.21 31.63 -1.83
CA PHE A 7 -26.75 30.27 -2.06
C PHE A 7 -25.32 30.16 -1.51
N LEU A 8 -25.17 29.42 -0.40
CA LEU A 8 -23.87 29.03 0.12
C LEU A 8 -23.28 28.02 -0.87
N ILE A 9 -22.36 28.48 -1.72
CA ILE A 9 -21.54 27.59 -2.53
C ILE A 9 -20.59 26.89 -1.55
N VAL A 10 -20.90 25.64 -1.20
CA VAL A 10 -19.94 24.76 -0.54
C VAL A 10 -18.86 24.48 -1.58
N ALA A 11 -17.75 25.20 -1.50
CA ALA A 11 -16.57 24.89 -2.29
C ALA A 11 -16.11 23.49 -1.88
N VAL A 12 -16.37 22.50 -2.72
CA VAL A 12 -15.75 21.18 -2.59
C VAL A 12 -14.28 21.39 -2.94
N PHE A 13 -13.45 21.62 -1.92
CA PHE A 13 -12.01 21.65 -2.09
C PHE A 13 -11.58 20.26 -2.54
N SER A 14 -11.29 20.10 -3.83
CA SER A 14 -10.74 18.86 -4.36
C SER A 14 -9.32 18.70 -3.83
N CYS A 15 -9.04 17.58 -3.18
CA CYS A 15 -7.68 17.16 -2.87
C CYS A 15 -6.84 17.12 -4.12
N ASP A 16 -5.69 17.81 -4.12
CA ASP A 16 -4.65 17.55 -5.10
C ASP A 16 -3.76 16.40 -4.59
N ILE A 17 -3.73 15.29 -5.32
CA ILE A 17 -2.97 14.10 -4.93
C ILE A 17 -1.46 14.35 -4.99
N ASP A 18 -0.99 15.20 -5.89
CA ASP A 18 0.43 15.54 -6.01
C ASP A 18 0.86 16.43 -4.84
N GLU A 19 0.00 17.37 -4.43
CA GLU A 19 0.21 18.17 -3.23
C GLU A 19 0.24 17.29 -1.97
N ALA A 20 -0.75 16.40 -1.82
CA ALA A 20 -0.82 15.46 -0.70
C ALA A 20 0.43 14.58 -0.62
N ALA A 21 0.84 13.99 -1.76
CA ALA A 21 2.03 13.14 -1.81
C ALA A 21 3.31 13.91 -1.48
N LYS A 22 3.45 15.16 -1.96
CA LYS A 22 4.59 16.01 -1.63
C LYS A 22 4.62 16.33 -0.14
N ALA A 23 3.48 16.69 0.45
CA ALA A 23 3.38 17.02 1.85
C ALA A 23 3.67 15.79 2.74
N PHE A 24 3.10 14.62 2.43
CA PHE A 24 3.33 13.38 3.17
C PHE A 24 4.80 12.93 3.17
N LYS A 25 5.54 13.11 2.07
CA LYS A 25 6.98 12.81 2.00
C LYS A 25 7.82 13.62 2.99
N SER A 26 7.35 14.79 3.41
CA SER A 26 8.07 15.64 4.36
C SER A 26 7.81 15.30 5.84
N LYS A 27 6.84 14.42 6.11
CA LYS A 27 6.41 14.09 7.48
C LYS A 27 7.31 13.00 8.07
N GLN A 28 7.61 13.11 9.36
CA GLN A 28 8.46 12.16 10.06
C GLN A 28 7.67 11.36 11.10
N ILE A 29 7.76 10.03 11.02
CA ILE A 29 7.15 9.16 12.02
C ILE A 29 7.92 9.26 13.36
N ARG A 30 7.19 9.35 14.47
CA ARG A 30 7.75 9.28 15.82
C ARG A 30 8.20 7.88 16.19
N ASP A 31 7.37 6.91 15.82
CA ASP A 31 7.49 5.51 16.19
C ASP A 31 8.03 4.73 14.98
N PRO A 32 9.36 4.57 14.86
CA PRO A 32 9.94 3.95 13.67
C PRO A 32 9.50 2.50 13.53
N ILE A 33 9.21 2.10 12.30
CA ILE A 33 8.99 0.69 11.98
C ILE A 33 10.36 0.06 11.78
N PHE A 34 10.64 -1.02 12.52
CA PHE A 34 11.95 -1.65 12.49
C PHE A 34 12.09 -2.60 11.28
N PRO A 35 13.30 -2.68 10.68
CA PRO A 35 13.59 -3.63 9.63
C PRO A 35 13.37 -5.10 10.04
N TYR A 36 13.02 -5.91 9.05
CA TYR A 36 12.88 -7.34 9.22
C TYR A 36 14.25 -7.98 9.46
N THR A 37 14.34 -8.82 10.49
CA THR A 37 15.52 -9.66 10.72
C THR A 37 15.46 -10.97 9.95
N LYS A 38 14.27 -11.37 9.48
CA LYS A 38 14.00 -12.63 8.78
C LYS A 38 12.91 -12.44 7.72
N ASN A 39 12.97 -13.26 6.67
CA ASN A 39 11.95 -13.32 5.64
C ASN A 39 10.63 -13.88 6.22
N PRO A 40 9.51 -13.15 6.17
CA PRO A 40 8.24 -13.60 6.74
C PRO A 40 7.67 -14.85 6.06
N TYR A 41 8.01 -15.11 4.79
CA TYR A 41 7.58 -16.31 4.06
C TYR A 41 8.32 -17.59 4.50
N GLU A 42 9.37 -17.48 5.31
CA GLU A 42 10.08 -18.61 5.89
C GLU A 42 9.57 -18.96 7.30
N ILE A 43 8.63 -18.17 7.83
CA ILE A 43 8.02 -18.43 9.14
C ILE A 43 6.94 -19.50 8.98
N VAL A 44 7.18 -20.67 9.56
CA VAL A 44 6.23 -21.81 9.59
C VAL A 44 5.50 -21.95 10.93
N ASP A 45 5.63 -20.96 11.81
CA ASP A 45 4.97 -20.94 13.12
C ASP A 45 3.43 -20.89 12.95
N PRO A 46 2.67 -21.86 13.51
CA PRO A 46 1.22 -21.89 13.34
C PRO A 46 0.50 -20.68 13.91
N ASN A 47 1.02 -20.08 15.00
CA ASN A 47 0.40 -18.90 15.59
C ASN A 47 0.56 -17.67 14.69
N TYR A 48 1.72 -17.53 14.04
CA TYR A 48 1.95 -16.51 13.02
C TYR A 48 1.00 -16.69 11.84
N LEU A 49 0.89 -17.91 11.30
CA LEU A 49 -0.02 -18.20 10.18
C LEU A 49 -1.49 -17.95 10.54
N GLN A 50 -1.88 -18.25 11.78
CA GLN A 50 -3.21 -17.93 12.28
C GLN A 50 -3.45 -16.42 12.32
N LYS A 51 -2.49 -15.63 12.84
CA LYS A 51 -2.58 -14.15 12.83
C LYS A 51 -2.69 -13.58 11.42
N VAL A 52 -1.96 -14.14 10.44
CA VAL A 52 -2.08 -13.76 9.03
C VAL A 52 -3.50 -14.04 8.53
N SER A 53 -4.03 -15.24 8.80
CA SER A 53 -5.40 -15.62 8.44
C SER A 53 -6.45 -14.72 9.08
N ASP A 54 -6.32 -14.42 10.37
CA ASP A 54 -7.29 -13.60 11.10
C ASP A 54 -7.31 -12.17 10.57
N ASN A 55 -6.15 -11.60 10.27
CA ASN A 55 -6.04 -10.28 9.65
C ASN A 55 -6.71 -10.19 8.27
N LEU A 56 -6.79 -11.28 7.51
CA LEU A 56 -7.50 -11.27 6.22
C LEU A 56 -9.02 -11.24 6.37
N LYS A 57 -9.55 -11.64 7.54
CA LYS A 57 -10.97 -11.62 7.86
C LYS A 57 -11.38 -10.35 8.60
N ASP A 58 -10.41 -9.62 9.14
CA ASP A 58 -10.61 -8.38 9.86
C ASP A 58 -10.94 -7.24 8.87
N THR A 59 -12.19 -6.77 8.96
CA THR A 59 -12.71 -5.66 8.16
C THR A 59 -12.98 -4.42 9.00
N THR A 60 -12.68 -4.45 10.30
CA THR A 60 -13.01 -3.34 11.21
C THR A 60 -11.77 -2.57 11.62
N SER A 61 -10.64 -3.24 11.83
CA SER A 61 -9.44 -2.55 12.29
C SER A 61 -8.96 -1.52 11.27
N VAL A 62 -8.26 -0.52 11.79
CA VAL A 62 -7.71 0.57 10.99
C VAL A 62 -6.31 0.94 11.50
N CYS A 63 -5.51 1.48 10.60
CA CYS A 63 -4.25 2.12 10.92
C CYS A 63 -4.40 3.63 10.71
N ALA A 64 -4.12 4.39 11.76
CA ALA A 64 -4.39 5.80 11.84
C ALA A 64 -3.16 6.59 12.32
N ILE A 65 -3.13 7.88 11.99
CA ILE A 65 -2.06 8.80 12.41
C ILE A 65 -2.59 9.89 13.33
N LYS A 66 -1.72 10.46 14.14
CA LYS A 66 -1.99 11.71 14.86
C LYS A 66 -0.77 12.61 14.75
N TYR A 67 -0.94 13.81 14.21
CA TYR A 67 0.13 14.79 14.20
C TYR A 67 0.43 15.26 15.63
N ASP A 68 1.70 15.53 15.89
CA ASP A 68 2.10 16.28 17.07
C ASP A 68 1.47 17.69 17.05
N ASP A 69 1.34 18.28 18.23
CA ASP A 69 0.59 19.52 18.48
C ASP A 69 0.91 20.66 17.48
N TYR A 70 -0.13 21.09 16.74
CA TYR A 70 -0.05 21.98 15.58
C TYR A 70 0.52 23.36 15.94
N GLU A 71 0.17 23.89 17.13
CA GLU A 71 0.61 25.21 17.60
C GLU A 71 2.12 25.31 17.82
N LYS A 72 2.81 24.19 18.11
CA LYS A 72 4.26 24.17 18.32
C LYS A 72 5.05 24.03 17.02
N GLN A 73 4.42 23.59 15.93
CA GLN A 73 5.10 23.26 14.67
C GLN A 73 5.07 24.39 13.64
N MET A 74 4.12 25.33 13.72
CA MET A 74 4.10 26.56 12.89
C MET A 74 5.34 27.46 13.08
N GLN A 75 6.15 27.25 14.11
CA GLN A 75 7.37 28.02 14.38
C GLN A 75 8.65 27.42 13.76
N SER A 76 8.60 26.20 13.21
CA SER A 76 9.77 25.55 12.62
C SER A 76 9.42 24.97 11.25
N ASP A 77 9.66 25.76 10.20
CA ASP A 77 9.54 25.33 8.81
C ASP A 77 10.22 23.97 8.58
N LEU A 78 9.40 22.92 8.38
CA LEU A 78 9.78 21.57 7.97
C LEU A 78 10.22 20.65 9.13
N ASN A 79 9.24 19.94 9.71
CA ASN A 79 9.29 18.50 10.05
C ASN A 79 8.09 18.17 10.94
N PHE A 80 6.89 18.16 10.34
CA PHE A 80 5.69 17.71 11.07
C PHE A 80 5.87 16.24 11.43
N ARG A 81 5.87 15.99 12.73
CA ARG A 81 5.98 14.64 13.29
C ARG A 81 4.60 14.07 13.58
N TYR A 82 4.48 12.76 13.46
CA TYR A 82 3.22 12.07 13.71
C TYR A 82 3.43 10.73 14.40
N HIS A 83 2.43 10.32 15.18
CA HIS A 83 2.28 8.99 15.73
C HIS A 83 1.49 8.10 14.77
N LEU A 84 1.86 6.83 14.70
CA LEU A 84 1.17 5.80 13.91
C LEU A 84 0.62 4.74 14.87
N LYS A 85 -0.68 4.43 14.79
CA LYS A 85 -1.31 3.49 15.72
C LYS A 85 -2.44 2.71 15.05
N GLN A 86 -2.56 1.44 15.44
CA GLN A 86 -3.68 0.58 15.08
C GLN A 86 -4.82 0.72 16.09
N PHE A 87 -6.05 0.69 15.58
CA PHE A 87 -7.30 0.68 16.35
C PHE A 87 -8.21 -0.46 15.87
N ASN A 88 -9.14 -0.90 16.71
CA ASN A 88 -10.08 -1.98 16.37
C ASN A 88 -11.20 -1.52 15.43
N SER A 89 -11.46 -0.21 15.40
CA SER A 89 -12.44 0.41 14.51
C SER A 89 -12.06 1.84 14.14
N LYS A 90 -12.72 2.37 13.09
CA LYS A 90 -12.61 3.77 12.67
C LYS A 90 -13.08 4.71 13.78
N GLU A 91 -14.18 4.37 14.44
CA GLU A 91 -14.78 5.15 15.52
C GLU A 91 -13.81 5.28 16.70
N GLU A 92 -13.15 4.17 17.09
CA GLU A 92 -12.13 4.19 18.16
C GLU A 92 -10.95 5.12 17.79
N ALA A 93 -10.52 5.13 16.54
CA ALA A 93 -9.46 6.02 16.08
C ALA A 93 -9.89 7.50 16.16
N GLU A 94 -11.10 7.82 15.69
CA GLU A 94 -11.66 9.16 15.67
C GLU A 94 -11.88 9.72 17.09
N GLU A 95 -12.38 8.90 18.02
CA GLU A 95 -12.53 9.25 19.45
C GLU A 95 -11.19 9.59 20.11
N ASN A 96 -10.10 8.98 19.65
CA ASN A 96 -8.73 9.26 20.11
C ASN A 96 -8.05 10.41 19.33
N GLN A 97 -8.79 11.07 18.43
CA GLN A 97 -8.32 12.13 17.54
C GLN A 97 -7.20 11.68 16.60
N PHE A 98 -7.27 10.43 16.14
CA PHE A 98 -6.43 9.93 15.06
C PHE A 98 -7.20 10.00 13.73
N ILE A 99 -6.44 10.23 12.65
CA ILE A 99 -6.93 10.26 11.27
C ILE A 99 -6.64 8.91 10.64
N VAL A 100 -7.69 8.20 10.23
CA VAL A 100 -7.57 6.89 9.56
C VAL A 100 -6.87 7.05 8.21
N THR A 101 -5.85 6.22 7.97
CA THR A 101 -5.07 6.26 6.72
C THR A 101 -5.23 5.01 5.86
N HIS A 102 -5.62 3.88 6.45
CA HIS A 102 -6.06 2.68 5.76
C HIS A 102 -6.77 1.72 6.72
N GLN A 103 -7.61 0.85 6.15
CA GLN A 103 -8.18 -0.30 6.87
C GLN A 103 -7.11 -1.38 7.13
N GLY A 104 -7.28 -2.14 8.20
CA GLY A 104 -6.38 -3.20 8.65
C GLY A 104 -5.30 -2.71 9.62
N LYS A 105 -4.50 -3.66 10.12
CA LYS A 105 -3.37 -3.38 11.01
C LYS A 105 -2.35 -2.43 10.41
N CYS A 106 -1.63 -1.70 11.26
CA CYS A 106 -0.41 -1.04 10.82
C CYS A 106 0.67 -2.08 10.46
N GLY A 107 1.48 -1.78 9.45
CA GLY A 107 2.55 -2.63 8.95
C GLY A 107 3.66 -1.83 8.28
N ALA A 108 4.59 -2.54 7.64
CA ALA A 108 5.84 -1.99 7.10
C ALA A 108 5.68 -0.82 6.12
N CYS A 109 4.52 -0.73 5.48
CA CYS A 109 4.17 0.27 4.47
C CYS A 109 3.15 1.30 4.96
N SER A 110 2.86 1.36 6.26
CA SER A 110 1.85 2.26 6.82
C SER A 110 2.32 3.71 6.97
N THR A 111 3.61 4.00 6.74
CA THR A 111 4.14 5.37 6.86
C THR A 111 3.55 6.33 5.82
N LEU A 112 3.62 7.64 6.10
CA LEU A 112 3.20 8.68 5.15
C LEU A 112 4.12 8.77 3.94
N GLN A 113 5.42 8.48 4.09
CA GLN A 113 6.32 8.34 2.97
C GLN A 113 5.87 7.22 2.02
N ASP A 114 5.53 6.05 2.56
CA ASP A 114 5.08 4.91 1.75
C ASP A 114 3.71 5.20 1.12
N LEU A 115 2.78 5.84 1.85
CA LEU A 115 1.52 6.33 1.30
C LEU A 115 1.75 7.24 0.08
N ALA A 116 2.71 8.16 0.15
CA ALA A 116 3.03 9.03 -0.99
C ALA A 116 3.50 8.25 -2.23
N VAL A 117 4.19 7.12 -2.05
CA VAL A 117 4.53 6.21 -3.16
C VAL A 117 3.27 5.55 -3.71
N TYR A 118 2.39 5.03 -2.85
CA TYR A 118 1.10 4.46 -3.25
C TYR A 118 0.20 5.46 -3.97
N LEU A 119 0.25 6.75 -3.64
CA LEU A 119 -0.54 7.79 -4.31
C LEU A 119 -0.04 8.06 -5.73
N THR A 120 1.29 8.10 -5.91
CA THR A 120 1.91 8.63 -7.13
C THR A 120 2.38 7.56 -8.12
N THR A 121 2.48 6.30 -7.70
CA THR A 121 3.04 5.22 -8.51
C THR A 121 2.09 4.04 -8.57
N ASP A 122 1.65 3.63 -9.76
CA ASP A 122 1.07 2.30 -9.93
C ASP A 122 2.18 1.25 -9.80
N LEU A 123 2.11 0.44 -8.75
CA LEU A 123 3.20 -0.46 -8.35
C LEU A 123 3.20 -1.77 -9.15
N THR A 124 2.12 -2.06 -9.88
CA THR A 124 1.93 -3.34 -10.57
C THR A 124 3.07 -3.61 -11.54
N ARG A 125 3.46 -2.61 -12.33
CA ARG A 125 4.53 -2.75 -13.34
C ARG A 125 5.94 -2.49 -12.78
N PRO A 126 6.22 -1.41 -12.04
CA PRO A 126 7.56 -1.08 -11.58
C PRO A 126 8.18 -2.14 -10.67
N VAL A 127 7.40 -2.68 -9.71
CA VAL A 127 7.93 -3.72 -8.81
C VAL A 127 8.23 -5.02 -9.59
N ARG A 128 7.34 -5.41 -10.51
CA ARG A 128 7.60 -6.57 -11.39
C ARG A 128 8.83 -6.39 -12.25
N LYS A 129 9.05 -5.18 -12.78
CA LYS A 129 10.26 -4.84 -13.54
C LYS A 129 11.52 -5.03 -12.68
N CYS A 130 11.49 -4.60 -11.42
CA CYS A 130 12.58 -4.88 -10.49
C CYS A 130 12.79 -6.40 -10.30
N GLY A 131 11.73 -7.16 -10.09
CA GLY A 131 11.79 -8.62 -9.94
C GLY A 131 12.37 -9.34 -11.17
N LEU A 132 12.03 -8.89 -12.37
CA LEU A 132 12.56 -9.43 -13.62
C LEU A 132 14.05 -9.12 -13.79
N MET A 133 14.46 -7.87 -13.57
CA MET A 133 15.85 -7.43 -13.79
C MET A 133 16.80 -7.98 -12.73
N TYR A 134 16.36 -8.04 -11.47
CA TYR A 134 17.24 -8.27 -10.33
C TYR A 134 16.83 -9.44 -9.45
N GLY A 135 15.85 -10.25 -9.82
CA GLY A 135 15.36 -11.37 -9.00
C GLY A 135 16.36 -12.48 -8.69
N LEU A 136 17.60 -12.41 -9.20
CA LEU A 136 18.72 -13.29 -8.82
C LEU A 136 19.64 -12.69 -7.74
N SER A 137 19.49 -11.39 -7.43
CA SER A 137 20.27 -10.70 -6.40
C SER A 137 19.33 -9.91 -5.49
N GLN A 138 19.19 -10.37 -4.24
CA GLN A 138 18.36 -9.68 -3.25
C GLN A 138 18.82 -8.23 -3.02
N HIS A 139 20.14 -7.99 -3.05
CA HIS A 139 20.71 -6.65 -2.90
C HIS A 139 20.23 -5.69 -4.00
N TYR A 140 20.39 -6.07 -5.28
CA TYR A 140 19.97 -5.21 -6.39
C TYR A 140 18.45 -5.11 -6.51
N LEU A 141 17.72 -6.18 -6.18
CA LEU A 141 16.26 -6.15 -6.12
C LEU A 141 15.76 -5.16 -5.06
N LEU A 142 16.30 -5.22 -3.84
CA LEU A 142 15.98 -4.28 -2.77
C LEU A 142 16.33 -2.84 -3.18
N LYS A 143 17.51 -2.63 -3.78
CA LYS A 143 17.93 -1.32 -4.27
C LYS A 143 16.97 -0.76 -5.33
N CYS A 144 16.50 -1.61 -6.25
CA CYS A 144 15.52 -1.21 -7.27
C CYS A 144 14.19 -0.81 -6.65
N ILE A 145 13.66 -1.61 -5.71
CA ILE A 145 12.39 -1.34 -5.04
C ILE A 145 12.49 -0.06 -4.17
N LYS A 146 13.58 0.11 -3.41
CA LYS A 146 13.86 1.35 -2.67
C LYS A 146 13.91 2.57 -3.60
N GLY A 147 14.43 2.39 -4.81
CA GLY A 147 14.45 3.43 -5.86
C GLY A 147 13.07 3.91 -6.30
N LEU A 148 11.98 3.20 -5.95
CA LEU A 148 10.60 3.65 -6.16
C LEU A 148 10.14 4.68 -5.11
N GLY A 149 10.92 4.89 -4.04
CA GLY A 149 10.66 5.89 -3.00
C GLY A 149 10.18 5.32 -1.66
N PHE A 150 10.03 4.00 -1.55
CA PHE A 150 9.64 3.34 -0.31
C PHE A 150 10.67 3.50 0.80
N THR A 151 10.19 3.44 2.04
CA THR A 151 11.02 3.21 3.22
C THR A 151 11.72 1.85 3.13
N ASP A 152 12.80 1.69 3.89
CA ASP A 152 13.58 0.46 3.92
C ASP A 152 12.74 -0.76 4.31
N THR A 153 11.84 -0.59 5.28
CA THR A 153 10.97 -1.66 5.77
C THR A 153 9.91 -2.05 4.75
N CYS A 154 9.25 -1.08 4.13
CA CYS A 154 8.26 -1.38 3.08
C CYS A 154 8.92 -2.05 1.87
N ALA A 155 10.11 -1.57 1.47
CA ALA A 155 10.87 -2.17 0.39
C ALA A 155 11.30 -3.61 0.68
N GLN A 156 11.61 -3.96 1.93
CA GLN A 156 11.89 -5.34 2.34
C GLN A 156 10.67 -6.25 2.18
N VAL A 157 9.47 -5.80 2.56
CA VAL A 157 8.25 -6.61 2.36
C VAL A 157 8.00 -6.87 0.87
N TRP A 158 8.16 -5.86 0.03
CA TRP A 158 8.08 -6.03 -1.43
C TRP A 158 9.16 -6.96 -2.00
N LEU A 159 10.40 -6.90 -1.48
CA LEU A 159 11.47 -7.83 -1.82
C LEU A 159 11.05 -9.27 -1.52
N TYR A 160 10.60 -9.55 -0.29
CA TYR A 160 10.24 -10.89 0.13
C TYR A 160 9.02 -11.43 -0.62
N ASN A 161 8.00 -10.58 -0.85
CA ASN A 161 6.86 -10.92 -1.71
C ASN A 161 7.33 -11.32 -3.10
N THR A 162 8.19 -10.50 -3.72
CA THR A 162 8.73 -10.76 -5.06
C THR A 162 9.50 -12.08 -5.14
N LEU A 163 10.33 -12.39 -4.14
CA LEU A 163 11.08 -13.64 -4.07
C LEU A 163 10.15 -14.84 -3.89
N ASN A 164 9.13 -14.73 -3.04
CA ASN A 164 8.15 -15.80 -2.83
C ASN A 164 7.31 -16.04 -4.09
N THR A 165 6.79 -14.99 -4.73
CA THR A 165 6.03 -15.09 -5.98
C THR A 165 6.89 -15.69 -7.09
N LYS A 166 8.16 -15.28 -7.20
CA LYS A 166 9.09 -15.91 -8.14
C LYS A 166 9.28 -17.40 -7.85
N LYS A 167 9.40 -17.81 -6.59
CA LYS A 167 9.58 -19.22 -6.22
C LYS A 167 8.33 -20.07 -6.49
N SER A 168 7.16 -19.56 -6.09
CA SER A 168 5.92 -20.34 -6.02
C SER A 168 5.01 -20.17 -7.24
N CYS A 169 5.09 -19.02 -7.90
CA CYS A 169 4.26 -18.65 -9.05
C CYS A 169 5.06 -18.52 -10.36
N PHE A 170 6.31 -19.02 -10.41
CA PHE A 170 7.17 -18.96 -11.59
C PHE A 170 6.42 -19.41 -12.85
N TRP A 171 5.85 -20.61 -12.80
CA TRP A 171 5.24 -21.24 -13.95
C TRP A 171 4.00 -20.49 -14.44
N PRO A 172 2.96 -20.19 -13.64
CA PRO A 172 1.82 -19.41 -14.13
C PRO A 172 2.19 -18.00 -14.62
N CYS A 173 3.27 -17.41 -14.10
CA CYS A 173 3.77 -16.12 -14.58
C CYS A 173 4.64 -16.21 -15.84
N MET A 174 5.28 -17.36 -16.11
CA MET A 174 6.08 -17.60 -17.32
C MET A 174 5.30 -18.33 -18.43
N GLN A 175 4.23 -19.07 -18.13
CA GLN A 175 3.43 -19.79 -19.12
C GLN A 175 2.63 -18.89 -20.06
N GLN A 176 2.49 -17.61 -19.73
CA GLN A 176 1.97 -16.60 -20.64
C GLN A 176 3.03 -16.16 -21.68
N ILE A 177 4.06 -16.97 -21.92
CA ILE A 177 5.05 -16.86 -23.01
C ILE A 177 4.67 -17.89 -24.09
N HIS A 178 3.84 -17.53 -25.08
CA HIS A 178 3.48 -18.42 -26.20
C HIS A 178 4.51 -18.35 -27.34
N PRO A 179 4.90 -19.47 -28.00
CA PRO A 179 6.01 -19.52 -28.95
C PRO A 179 5.79 -18.80 -30.31
N ASN A 180 4.55 -18.48 -30.68
CA ASN A 180 4.23 -17.62 -31.84
C ASN A 180 3.87 -16.17 -31.43
N SER A 181 4.11 -15.83 -30.16
CA SER A 181 3.88 -14.50 -29.61
C SER A 181 5.25 -13.89 -29.29
N LYS A 182 5.58 -12.74 -29.89
CA LYS A 182 6.65 -11.86 -29.38
C LYS A 182 6.20 -11.27 -28.06
N SER A 183 6.05 -12.08 -27.01
CA SER A 183 5.48 -11.56 -25.78
C SER A 183 5.57 -12.56 -24.66
N THR A 184 6.39 -12.19 -23.67
CA THR A 184 6.36 -12.75 -22.33
C THR A 184 5.25 -12.10 -21.53
N SER A 185 4.61 -12.73 -20.54
CA SER A 185 3.66 -12.09 -19.58
C SER A 185 4.03 -10.65 -19.13
N PHE A 186 5.33 -10.39 -19.05
CA PHE A 186 5.96 -9.12 -18.66
C PHE A 186 6.02 -8.05 -19.79
N LEU A 187 5.67 -8.43 -21.02
CA LEU A 187 5.60 -7.69 -22.28
C LEU A 187 4.27 -7.92 -23.03
N THR A 188 3.45 -8.88 -22.60
CA THR A 188 2.09 -9.00 -23.08
C THR A 188 1.32 -7.84 -22.51
N ASN A 189 0.70 -7.04 -23.38
CA ASN A 189 -0.46 -6.24 -23.01
C ASN A 189 -1.66 -7.17 -22.71
N GLU A 190 -1.45 -8.27 -21.98
CA GLU A 190 -2.56 -9.05 -21.45
C GLU A 190 -3.18 -8.27 -20.32
N ASP A 191 -4.50 -8.12 -20.39
CA ASP A 191 -5.25 -7.44 -19.35
C ASP A 191 -5.01 -8.11 -18.00
N PHE A 192 -4.81 -7.29 -16.96
CA PHE A 192 -4.70 -7.79 -15.59
C PHE A 192 -5.97 -8.52 -15.14
N VAL A 193 -7.10 -8.12 -15.71
CA VAL A 193 -8.43 -8.66 -15.46
C VAL A 193 -9.06 -9.06 -16.78
N LYS A 194 -9.48 -10.32 -16.89
CA LYS A 194 -10.21 -10.86 -18.05
C LYS A 194 -11.52 -11.45 -17.57
N ASN A 195 -12.64 -10.96 -18.10
CA ASN A 195 -13.99 -11.39 -17.70
C ASN A 195 -14.22 -11.31 -16.17
N GLY A 196 -13.77 -10.21 -15.54
CA GLY A 196 -13.90 -10.00 -14.09
C GLY A 196 -12.97 -10.87 -13.23
N LYS A 197 -12.06 -11.64 -13.82
CA LYS A 197 -11.10 -12.50 -13.09
C LYS A 197 -9.67 -12.06 -13.34
N LEU A 198 -8.82 -12.18 -12.32
CA LEU A 198 -7.40 -11.96 -12.48
C LEU A 198 -6.80 -12.95 -13.48
N ASN A 199 -5.77 -12.51 -14.20
CA ASN A 199 -4.96 -13.44 -14.96
C ASN A 199 -4.25 -14.44 -14.04
N LYS A 200 -3.77 -15.57 -14.59
CA LYS A 200 -3.24 -16.68 -13.80
C LYS A 200 -2.04 -16.30 -12.91
N CYS A 201 -1.17 -15.43 -13.41
CA CYS A 201 -0.02 -14.93 -12.64
C CYS A 201 -0.48 -14.12 -11.42
N LEU A 202 -1.37 -13.14 -11.65
CA LEU A 202 -1.94 -12.31 -10.61
C LEU A 202 -2.75 -13.11 -9.57
N GLN A 203 -3.51 -14.10 -10.04
CA GLN A 203 -4.28 -14.98 -9.16
C GLN A 203 -3.35 -15.79 -8.25
N CYS A 204 -2.28 -16.38 -8.80
CA CYS A 204 -1.29 -17.11 -8.00
C CYS A 204 -0.62 -16.19 -6.96
N ASP A 205 -0.25 -14.97 -7.36
CA ASP A 205 0.32 -13.98 -6.44
C ASP A 205 -0.65 -13.62 -5.30
N GLU A 206 -1.92 -13.34 -5.60
CA GLU A 206 -2.95 -13.03 -4.59
C GLU A 206 -3.21 -14.19 -3.63
N ASP A 207 -3.16 -15.43 -4.11
CA ASP A 207 -3.46 -16.62 -3.31
C ASP A 207 -2.26 -17.07 -2.47
N ILE A 208 -1.05 -17.00 -3.02
CA ILE A 208 0.16 -17.58 -2.41
C ILE A 208 0.99 -16.54 -1.66
N SER A 209 1.23 -15.38 -2.28
CA SER A 209 2.07 -14.35 -1.68
C SER A 209 1.26 -13.26 -0.97
N GLY A 210 0.03 -13.03 -1.44
CA GLY A 210 -0.88 -12.00 -0.98
C GLY A 210 -1.21 -12.04 0.52
N PRO A 211 -1.48 -13.19 1.16
CA PRO A 211 -1.80 -13.26 2.59
C PRO A 211 -0.74 -12.62 3.48
N ILE A 212 0.49 -13.09 3.37
CA ILE A 212 1.63 -12.57 4.15
C ILE A 212 1.95 -11.14 3.72
N PHE A 213 1.91 -10.82 2.42
CA PHE A 213 2.16 -9.45 1.97
C PHE A 213 1.19 -8.45 2.59
N LYS A 214 -0.12 -8.71 2.55
CA LYS A 214 -1.15 -7.85 3.15
C LYS A 214 -0.95 -7.72 4.66
N TYR A 215 -0.63 -8.82 5.34
CA TYR A 215 -0.35 -8.81 6.76
C TYR A 215 0.88 -7.98 7.12
N GLU A 216 1.98 -8.13 6.38
CA GLU A 216 3.26 -7.49 6.70
C GLU A 216 3.32 -6.03 6.24
N SER A 217 2.81 -5.73 5.06
CA SER A 217 2.74 -4.36 4.54
C SER A 217 1.80 -3.50 5.36
N GLY A 218 0.68 -4.04 5.84
CA GLY A 218 -0.43 -3.30 6.45
C GLY A 218 -1.19 -2.44 5.44
N ARG A 219 -0.49 -1.79 4.51
CA ARG A 219 -1.02 -0.92 3.47
C ARG A 219 -0.99 -1.57 2.08
N THR A 220 -2.10 -1.47 1.38
CA THR A 220 -2.26 -1.71 -0.06
C THR A 220 -2.98 -0.50 -0.68
N ARG A 221 -3.06 -0.42 -2.01
CA ARG A 221 -3.90 0.60 -2.66
C ARG A 221 -5.38 0.45 -2.27
N ARG A 222 -5.88 -0.80 -2.27
CA ARG A 222 -7.29 -1.14 -1.97
C ARG A 222 -7.76 -0.67 -0.59
N ASN A 223 -7.04 -1.05 0.47
CA ASN A 223 -7.42 -0.66 1.83
C ASN A 223 -7.10 0.80 2.17
N SER A 224 -6.48 1.55 1.24
CA SER A 224 -6.22 3.00 1.37
C SER A 224 -7.15 3.85 0.50
N GLY A 225 -8.13 3.27 -0.20
CA GLY A 225 -9.00 4.06 -1.09
C GLY A 225 -8.35 4.51 -2.40
N ILE A 226 -7.24 3.87 -2.79
CA ILE A 226 -6.48 4.24 -3.98
C ILE A 226 -6.80 3.25 -5.10
N LYS A 227 -7.30 3.75 -6.25
CA LYS A 227 -7.53 2.92 -7.45
C LYS A 227 -6.21 2.46 -8.06
N SER A 228 -6.16 1.28 -8.69
CA SER A 228 -4.97 0.75 -9.38
C SER A 228 -5.27 0.37 -10.82
N GLU A 229 -4.22 0.09 -11.60
CA GLU A 229 -4.30 -0.49 -12.95
C GLU A 229 -5.04 -1.84 -12.96
N ILE A 230 -5.04 -2.56 -11.84
CA ILE A 230 -5.87 -3.76 -11.66
C ILE A 230 -7.26 -3.28 -11.24
N ASP A 231 -8.21 -3.36 -12.17
CA ASP A 231 -9.61 -3.00 -11.90
C ASP A 231 -10.23 -3.95 -10.86
N ARG A 232 -10.98 -3.39 -9.92
CA ARG A 232 -11.61 -4.10 -8.80
C ARG A 232 -12.97 -3.48 -8.50
N PRO A 233 -13.95 -4.28 -8.05
CA PRO A 233 -15.22 -3.77 -7.56
C PRO A 233 -15.05 -2.68 -6.49
N ASP A 234 -15.90 -1.65 -6.53
CA ASP A 234 -15.82 -0.49 -5.62
C ASP A 234 -15.98 -0.89 -4.14
N ASP A 235 -16.73 -1.96 -3.84
CA ASP A 235 -16.90 -2.50 -2.49
C ASP A 235 -15.62 -3.16 -1.92
N GLN A 236 -14.59 -3.34 -2.74
CA GLN A 236 -13.26 -3.81 -2.32
C GLN A 236 -12.26 -2.66 -2.10
N ILE A 237 -12.69 -1.41 -2.28
CA ILE A 237 -11.88 -0.21 -2.10
C ILE A 237 -12.41 0.52 -0.87
N TYR A 238 -11.56 0.67 0.14
CA TYR A 238 -11.95 1.30 1.40
C TYR A 238 -12.10 2.82 1.22
N ASP A 239 -13.15 3.43 1.76
CA ASP A 239 -13.43 4.86 1.54
C ASP A 239 -12.56 5.76 2.44
N ILE A 240 -11.54 6.37 1.84
CA ILE A 240 -10.61 7.31 2.48
C ILE A 240 -10.28 8.46 1.52
N THR A 241 -10.34 9.68 2.04
CA THR A 241 -9.79 10.87 1.37
C THR A 241 -8.38 11.13 1.86
N HIS A 242 -7.53 11.76 1.04
CA HIS A 242 -6.12 12.00 1.37
C HIS A 242 -5.83 13.46 1.75
N CYS A 243 -6.85 14.17 2.26
CA CYS A 243 -6.82 15.63 2.47
C CYS A 243 -6.50 15.98 3.93
N TYR A 244 -5.42 15.41 4.45
CA TYR A 244 -5.03 15.53 5.85
C TYR A 244 -3.53 15.81 6.02
N TYR A 245 -2.95 16.64 5.15
CA TYR A 245 -1.50 16.88 5.07
C TYR A 245 -1.04 18.22 5.62
#